data_AF-X1K616-F1
#
_entry.id   AF-X1K616-F1
#
_cell.length_a   1.000
_cell.length_b   1.000
_cell.length_c   1.000
_cell.angle_alpha   90.00
_cell.angle_beta   90.00
_cell.angle_gamma   90.00
#
_symmetry.space_group_name_H-M   'P 1'
#
loop_
_entity.id
_entity.type
_entity.pdbx_description
1 polymer ?
#
loop_
_entity_poly.entity_id
_entity_poly.type
_entity_poly.pdbx_seq_one_letter_code
_entity_poly.pdbx_strand_id
1 'polypeptide(L)'
;MRDTDVKHSGPGISARDVYNISRSIWHDDFNRVAADTEVWTDNADGGGSFNIGTFATGPTAWDIKTGNVIDEDSSINGDATKNRRFTPYELEFNTVTWETILALISVVDISAMWGLLSTVPVSYAEPTSPCAHFIADPAITNTFRARSYAAAEEETDTLVALDTSPHTFKIVWTSTSVLFYIDDVLVATHAAQVPNIPLVTTYLIRTEAAAEKIMRVCCLHVELS
;
A
#
# COMPACT_ATOMS: atom_id res chain seq x y z
N MET A 1 -7.36 23.45 -25.12
CA MET A 1 -6.17 22.84 -24.48
C MET A 1 -6.26 21.36 -24.75
N ARG A 2 -5.27 20.76 -25.40
CA ARG A 2 -5.23 19.31 -25.60
C ARG A 2 -4.58 18.73 -24.35
N ASP A 3 -5.35 17.98 -23.57
CA ASP A 3 -4.79 17.07 -22.56
C ASP A 3 -3.88 16.09 -23.31
N THR A 4 -2.57 16.26 -23.12
CA THR A 4 -1.62 15.21 -23.43
C THR A 4 -1.64 14.25 -22.26
N ASP A 5 -2.45 13.21 -22.38
CA ASP A 5 -2.48 12.05 -21.50
C ASP A 5 -1.11 11.37 -21.64
N VAL A 6 -0.15 11.74 -20.78
CA VAL A 6 1.20 11.17 -20.83
C VAL A 6 1.17 9.85 -20.08
N LYS A 7 0.88 8.77 -20.80
CA LYS A 7 1.09 7.40 -20.30
C LYS A 7 2.59 7.13 -20.19
N HIS A 8 3.13 7.28 -18.99
CA HIS A 8 4.48 6.82 -18.69
C HIS A 8 4.46 5.32 -18.41
N SER A 9 4.67 4.52 -19.45
CA SER A 9 5.15 3.14 -19.30
C SER A 9 6.67 3.18 -19.13
N GLY A 10 7.14 3.55 -17.94
CA GLY A 10 8.56 3.70 -17.59
C GLY A 10 8.76 4.37 -16.22
N PRO A 11 9.91 4.17 -15.55
CA PRO A 11 10.06 4.41 -14.13
C PRO A 11 10.23 5.90 -13.78
N GLY A 12 9.32 6.42 -12.96
CA GLY A 12 9.50 7.63 -12.14
C GLY A 12 9.39 8.97 -12.85
N ILE A 13 8.43 9.80 -12.43
CA ILE A 13 8.46 11.23 -12.70
C ILE A 13 9.44 11.86 -11.70
N SER A 14 10.50 12.52 -12.21
CA SER A 14 11.35 13.33 -11.35
C SER A 14 10.62 14.63 -11.02
N ALA A 15 10.68 15.10 -9.78
CA ALA A 15 10.05 16.35 -9.33
C ALA A 15 10.54 17.63 -10.07
N ARG A 16 11.48 17.49 -11.02
CA ARG A 16 12.03 18.59 -11.82
C ARG A 16 11.33 18.83 -13.17
N ASP A 17 10.38 17.98 -13.58
CA ASP A 17 9.73 18.07 -14.90
C ASP A 17 8.34 18.75 -14.90
N VAL A 18 7.94 19.40 -13.79
CA VAL A 18 6.56 19.86 -13.59
C VAL A 18 6.39 21.36 -13.82
N TYR A 19 6.04 21.74 -15.05
CA TYR A 19 5.23 22.93 -15.31
C TYR A 19 3.99 22.48 -16.08
N ASN A 20 2.80 22.58 -15.46
CA ASN A 20 1.46 22.24 -15.97
C ASN A 20 1.09 20.74 -16.00
N ILE A 21 1.10 20.06 -14.85
CA ILE A 21 0.52 18.71 -14.75
C ILE A 21 -0.73 18.80 -13.87
N SER A 22 -1.92 18.78 -14.47
CA SER A 22 -3.21 18.69 -13.75
C SER A 22 -3.53 17.27 -13.30
N ARG A 23 -2.81 16.27 -13.84
CA ARG A 23 -3.01 14.86 -13.55
C ARG A 23 -1.71 14.09 -13.68
N SER A 24 -1.35 13.34 -12.66
CA SER A 24 -0.17 12.46 -12.68
C SER A 24 -0.58 11.03 -12.38
N ILE A 25 -0.07 10.08 -13.16
CA ILE A 25 -0.38 8.65 -13.01
C ILE A 25 0.93 7.88 -12.85
N TRP A 26 0.98 7.05 -11.82
CA TRP A 26 2.05 6.09 -11.59
C TRP A 26 1.44 4.69 -11.53
N HIS A 27 2.11 3.71 -12.13
CA HIS A 27 1.63 2.34 -12.19
C HIS A 27 2.80 1.36 -12.16
N ASP A 28 2.60 0.27 -11.44
CA ASP A 28 3.53 -0.86 -11.39
C ASP A 28 2.73 -2.16 -11.39
N ASP A 29 3.07 -3.06 -12.30
CA ASP A 29 2.42 -4.35 -12.49
C ASP A 29 3.22 -5.49 -11.86
N PHE A 30 4.28 -5.18 -11.10
CA PHE A 30 5.12 -6.12 -10.35
C PHE A 30 5.55 -7.34 -11.17
N ASN A 31 5.74 -7.16 -12.48
CA ASN A 31 5.94 -8.25 -13.43
C ASN A 31 7.40 -8.71 -13.60
N ARG A 32 8.29 -8.25 -12.72
CA ARG A 32 9.75 -8.36 -12.85
C ARG A 32 10.36 -9.26 -11.77
N VAL A 33 11.51 -9.85 -12.09
CA VAL A 33 12.22 -10.88 -11.30
C VAL A 33 12.90 -10.36 -10.02
N ALA A 34 13.06 -9.05 -9.88
CA ALA A 34 13.67 -8.43 -8.72
C ALA A 34 13.05 -7.05 -8.46
N ALA A 35 13.21 -6.56 -7.24
CA ALA A 35 12.85 -5.18 -6.90
C ALA A 35 13.58 -4.21 -7.82
N ASP A 36 12.85 -3.26 -8.42
CA ASP A 36 13.48 -2.12 -9.07
C ASP A 36 13.91 -1.17 -7.96
N THR A 37 15.18 -1.25 -7.58
CA THR A 37 15.76 -0.47 -6.47
C THR A 37 15.71 1.04 -6.71
N GLU A 38 15.38 1.50 -7.92
CA GLU A 38 15.14 2.91 -8.19
C GLU A 38 13.73 3.35 -7.75
N VAL A 39 12.80 2.39 -7.62
CA VAL A 39 11.35 2.56 -7.39
C VAL A 39 10.91 2.02 -6.03
N TRP A 40 11.53 0.94 -5.54
CA TRP A 40 11.18 0.27 -4.29
C TRP A 40 12.40 0.07 -3.41
N THR A 41 12.24 0.30 -2.11
CA THR A 41 13.17 -0.15 -1.07
C THR A 41 12.53 -1.31 -0.34
N ASP A 42 13.23 -2.44 -0.27
CA ASP A 42 12.80 -3.62 0.46
C ASP A 42 13.52 -3.74 1.81
N ASN A 43 12.80 -4.22 2.81
CA ASN A 43 13.37 -4.60 4.10
C ASN A 43 12.80 -5.95 4.51
N ALA A 44 13.65 -6.84 5.00
CA ALA A 44 13.24 -8.12 5.56
C ALA A 44 14.20 -8.49 6.70
N ASP A 45 13.67 -9.05 7.77
CA ASP A 45 14.46 -9.71 8.80
C ASP A 45 14.31 -11.24 8.71
N GLY A 46 15.17 -11.97 9.43
CA GLY A 46 14.91 -13.38 9.73
C GLY A 46 14.88 -14.40 8.57
N GLY A 47 15.16 -13.99 7.33
CA GLY A 47 15.00 -14.85 6.15
C GLY A 47 13.73 -14.60 5.34
N GLY A 48 13.03 -13.49 5.62
CA GLY A 48 12.05 -12.93 4.71
C GLY A 48 12.63 -12.68 3.31
N SER A 49 11.78 -12.74 2.29
CA SER A 49 12.22 -12.68 0.89
C SER A 49 11.17 -12.09 -0.04
N PHE A 50 11.67 -11.64 -1.20
CA PHE A 50 10.86 -11.12 -2.29
C PHE A 50 11.07 -12.00 -3.51
N ASN A 51 10.00 -12.60 -4.02
CA ASN A 51 10.05 -13.46 -5.19
C ASN A 51 8.90 -13.15 -6.14
N ILE A 52 9.04 -13.56 -7.41
CA ILE A 52 7.89 -13.58 -8.31
C ILE A 52 6.87 -14.60 -7.78
N GLY A 53 5.67 -14.09 -7.50
CA GLY A 53 4.46 -14.87 -7.33
C GLY A 53 3.65 -14.91 -8.62
N THR A 54 2.71 -15.86 -8.69
CA THR A 54 1.67 -15.86 -9.73
C THR A 54 0.33 -16.10 -9.06
N PHE A 55 -0.69 -15.34 -9.44
CA PHE A 55 -2.06 -15.76 -9.15
C PHE A 55 -2.40 -16.94 -10.06
N ALA A 56 -3.14 -17.94 -9.54
CA ALA A 56 -3.46 -19.17 -10.29
C ALA A 56 -4.10 -18.90 -11.65
N THR A 57 -4.83 -17.78 -11.76
CA THR A 57 -5.30 -17.17 -13.00
C THR A 57 -5.18 -15.65 -12.85
N GLY A 58 -4.02 -15.07 -13.17
CA GLY A 58 -3.85 -13.62 -13.06
C GLY A 58 -2.50 -13.11 -13.52
N PRO A 59 -2.27 -11.80 -13.39
CA PRO A 59 -0.99 -11.18 -13.72
C PRO A 59 0.14 -11.74 -12.85
N THR A 60 1.37 -11.55 -13.32
CA THR A 60 2.57 -11.73 -12.50
C THR A 60 2.43 -10.87 -11.24
N ALA A 61 2.88 -11.39 -10.10
CA ALA A 61 2.77 -10.73 -8.81
C ALA A 61 4.10 -10.78 -8.08
N TRP A 62 4.23 -9.98 -7.03
CA TRP A 62 5.30 -10.13 -6.04
C TRP A 62 4.78 -10.79 -4.78
N ASP A 63 5.50 -11.81 -4.33
CA ASP A 63 5.33 -12.40 -3.01
C ASP A 63 6.26 -11.66 -2.05
N ILE A 64 5.67 -10.95 -1.08
CA ILE A 64 6.34 -10.43 0.10
C ILE A 64 6.21 -11.51 1.17
N LYS A 65 7.33 -12.16 1.51
CA LYS A 65 7.35 -13.31 2.40
C LYS A 65 8.05 -12.97 3.70
N THR A 66 7.42 -13.33 4.82
CA THR A 66 8.12 -13.39 6.11
C THR A 66 9.12 -14.54 6.11
N GLY A 67 9.99 -14.59 7.12
CA GLY A 67 10.69 -15.83 7.44
C GLY A 67 9.76 -16.82 8.17
N ASN A 68 10.34 -17.76 8.90
CA ASN A 68 9.63 -18.86 9.57
C ASN A 68 9.77 -18.86 11.11
N VAL A 69 10.25 -17.77 11.69
CA VAL A 69 10.27 -17.55 13.14
C VAL A 69 9.25 -16.48 13.49
N ILE A 70 8.64 -16.62 14.67
CA ILE A 70 7.71 -15.63 15.22
C ILE A 70 8.35 -14.24 15.18
N ASP A 71 7.54 -13.26 14.83
CA ASP A 71 7.85 -11.85 14.75
C ASP A 71 8.65 -11.39 13.53
N GLU A 72 9.08 -12.32 12.67
CA GLU A 72 9.78 -11.95 11.43
C GLU A 72 8.84 -11.25 10.46
N ASP A 73 9.33 -10.16 9.88
CA ASP A 73 8.59 -9.24 9.05
C ASP A 73 9.31 -8.92 7.73
N SER A 74 8.53 -8.46 6.77
CA SER A 74 9.01 -8.07 5.46
C SER A 74 8.16 -6.95 4.88
N SER A 75 8.81 -6.01 4.20
CA SER A 75 8.17 -4.84 3.64
C SER A 75 8.79 -4.37 2.32
N ILE A 76 7.96 -3.72 1.50
CA ILE A 76 8.43 -2.89 0.38
C ILE A 76 7.84 -1.49 0.50
N ASN A 77 8.65 -0.50 0.14
CA ASN A 77 8.33 0.91 0.31
C ASN A 77 8.67 1.71 -0.93
N GLY A 78 7.83 2.69 -1.28
CA GLY A 78 8.09 3.58 -2.42
C GLY A 78 9.18 4.64 -2.19
N ASP A 79 9.85 4.66 -1.04
CA ASP A 79 10.74 5.76 -0.64
C ASP A 79 12.06 5.88 -1.44
N ALA A 80 12.31 4.95 -2.37
CA ALA A 80 13.34 5.03 -3.38
C ALA A 80 13.19 6.29 -4.26
N THR A 81 14.22 6.64 -5.02
CA THR A 81 14.28 7.92 -5.74
C THR A 81 13.09 8.25 -6.66
N LYS A 82 12.30 7.26 -7.10
CA LYS A 82 11.27 7.41 -8.14
C LYS A 82 9.80 7.18 -7.70
N ASN A 83 9.51 6.77 -6.47
CA ASN A 83 8.14 6.50 -5.98
C ASN A 83 7.79 7.32 -4.72
N ARG A 84 8.16 8.61 -4.75
CA ARG A 84 8.12 9.45 -3.56
C ARG A 84 6.80 10.20 -3.40
N ARG A 85 6.28 10.06 -2.18
CA ARG A 85 5.58 11.11 -1.42
C ARG A 85 4.38 11.71 -2.13
N PHE A 86 3.30 10.94 -2.19
CA PHE A 86 1.99 11.38 -2.66
C PHE A 86 1.35 12.34 -1.67
N THR A 87 0.67 13.36 -2.18
CA THR A 87 -0.04 14.35 -1.36
C THR A 87 -1.09 15.09 -2.20
N PRO A 88 -2.30 15.32 -1.66
CA PRO A 88 -3.30 16.17 -2.30
C PRO A 88 -3.07 17.66 -1.99
N TYR A 89 -1.89 18.03 -1.45
CA TYR A 89 -1.57 19.40 -1.05
C TYR A 89 -0.44 20.02 -1.89
N GLU A 90 0.20 19.24 -2.78
CA GLU A 90 1.23 19.77 -3.69
C GLU A 90 0.64 20.11 -5.06
N LEU A 91 1.24 21.13 -5.70
CA LEU A 91 1.14 21.44 -7.14
C LEU A 91 -0.26 21.27 -7.75
N GLU A 92 -1.29 21.81 -7.08
CA GLU A 92 -2.68 21.94 -7.59
C GLU A 92 -3.52 20.65 -7.61
N PHE A 93 -3.00 19.51 -7.15
CA PHE A 93 -3.81 18.30 -6.98
C PHE A 93 -4.79 18.46 -5.81
N ASN A 94 -5.98 17.86 -5.92
CA ASN A 94 -7.00 17.86 -4.86
C ASN A 94 -7.23 16.46 -4.28
N THR A 95 -6.78 15.43 -5.00
CA THR A 95 -7.03 14.03 -4.69
C THR A 95 -5.81 13.18 -5.01
N VAL A 96 -5.51 12.24 -4.12
CA VAL A 96 -4.67 11.07 -4.36
C VAL A 96 -5.58 9.85 -4.39
N THR A 97 -5.62 9.13 -5.51
CA THR A 97 -6.23 7.81 -5.60
C THR A 97 -5.12 6.78 -5.60
N TRP A 98 -5.07 5.95 -4.56
CA TRP A 98 -4.14 4.84 -4.43
C TRP A 98 -4.94 3.55 -4.51
N GLU A 99 -4.58 2.64 -5.40
CA GLU A 99 -5.31 1.39 -5.62
C GLU A 99 -4.34 0.23 -5.87
N THR A 100 -4.57 -0.88 -5.18
CA THR A 100 -3.77 -2.11 -5.32
C THR A 100 -4.66 -3.33 -5.39
N ILE A 101 -4.16 -4.39 -6.01
CA ILE A 101 -4.77 -5.72 -5.91
C ILE A 101 -3.81 -6.62 -5.15
N LEU A 102 -4.26 -7.21 -4.06
CA LEU A 102 -3.44 -8.14 -3.28
C LEU A 102 -4.26 -9.28 -2.68
N ALA A 103 -3.57 -10.36 -2.33
CA ALA A 103 -4.10 -11.46 -1.54
C ALA A 103 -3.15 -11.80 -0.38
N LEU A 104 -3.74 -12.19 0.75
CA LEU A 104 -3.02 -12.84 1.83
C LEU A 104 -3.11 -14.34 1.59
N ILE A 105 -1.97 -15.03 1.43
CA ILE A 105 -1.99 -16.49 1.15
C ILE A 105 -2.35 -17.30 2.41
N SER A 106 -2.27 -16.66 3.58
CA SER A 106 -2.74 -17.15 4.87
C SER A 106 -3.29 -15.97 5.66
N VAL A 107 -4.44 -16.15 6.31
CA VAL A 107 -5.05 -15.16 7.22
C VAL A 107 -5.00 -15.57 8.68
N VAL A 108 -4.26 -16.63 9.01
CA VAL A 108 -4.00 -17.07 10.39
C VAL A 108 -2.58 -16.68 10.80
N ASP A 109 -2.42 -16.29 12.06
CA ASP A 109 -1.15 -15.90 12.68
C ASP A 109 -0.33 -14.91 11.81
N ILE A 110 -0.98 -13.84 11.36
CA ILE A 110 -0.37 -12.78 10.57
C ILE A 110 -0.66 -11.43 11.21
N SER A 111 0.23 -10.48 10.99
CA SER A 111 -0.09 -9.07 11.09
C SER A 111 0.37 -8.40 9.80
N ALA A 112 -0.52 -7.69 9.12
CA ALA A 112 -0.22 -7.09 7.82
C ALA A 112 -0.82 -5.71 7.68
N MET A 113 -0.11 -4.80 7.00
CA MET A 113 -0.61 -3.47 6.65
C MET A 113 -0.16 -3.05 5.25
N TRP A 114 -1.01 -2.28 4.58
CA TRP A 114 -0.71 -1.72 3.26
C TRP A 114 -1.45 -0.42 3.01
N GLY A 115 -0.79 0.52 2.33
CA GLY A 115 -1.36 1.81 2.01
C GLY A 115 -0.32 2.93 1.98
N LEU A 116 -0.72 4.10 2.47
CA LEU A 116 0.04 5.35 2.44
C LEU A 116 0.54 5.72 3.84
N LEU A 117 1.85 5.74 4.07
CA LEU A 117 2.46 6.04 5.38
C LEU A 117 3.44 7.21 5.27
N SER A 118 3.54 8.05 6.30
CA SER A 118 4.53 9.14 6.33
C SER A 118 5.93 8.68 6.75
N THR A 119 6.01 7.60 7.51
CA THR A 119 7.25 6.99 7.99
C THR A 119 7.29 5.54 7.52
N VAL A 120 8.38 5.15 6.88
CA VAL A 120 8.62 3.76 6.48
C VAL A 120 8.94 2.93 7.71
N PRO A 121 8.12 1.93 8.06
CA PRO A 121 8.44 1.01 9.15
C PRO A 121 9.60 0.10 8.75
N VAL A 122 10.51 -0.13 9.70
CA VAL A 122 11.62 -1.11 9.56
C VAL A 122 11.32 -2.45 10.22
N SER A 123 10.23 -2.50 10.98
CA SER A 123 9.62 -3.70 11.57
C SER A 123 8.12 -3.46 11.74
N TYR A 124 7.32 -4.50 11.90
CA TYR A 124 5.89 -4.33 12.17
C TYR A 124 5.69 -3.53 13.46
N ALA A 125 5.20 -2.32 13.28
CA ALA A 125 4.65 -1.49 14.33
C ALA A 125 3.53 -0.69 13.70
N GLU A 126 2.36 -0.64 14.34
CA GLU A 126 1.29 0.21 13.85
C GLU A 126 1.78 1.67 13.74
N PRO A 127 1.44 2.39 12.66
CA PRO A 127 1.94 3.74 12.46
C PRO A 127 1.54 4.69 13.59
N THR A 128 2.52 5.38 14.18
CA THR A 128 2.31 6.45 15.16
C THR A 128 2.39 7.85 14.53
N SER A 129 2.40 7.91 13.20
CA SER A 129 2.52 9.10 12.39
C SER A 129 1.39 9.13 11.35
N PRO A 130 1.15 10.29 10.68
CA PRO A 130 0.07 10.39 9.70
C PRO A 130 0.15 9.28 8.63
N CYS A 131 -0.98 8.64 8.37
CA CYS A 131 -1.10 7.53 7.44
C CYS A 131 -2.55 7.38 6.93
N ALA A 132 -2.73 6.56 5.91
CA ALA A 132 -4.00 6.04 5.44
C ALA A 132 -3.74 4.61 4.93
N HIS A 133 -4.20 3.59 5.65
CA HIS A 133 -3.85 2.21 5.33
C HIS A 133 -4.95 1.22 5.73
N PHE A 134 -4.85 0.02 5.17
CA PHE A 134 -5.59 -1.15 5.61
C PHE A 134 -4.72 -2.02 6.51
N ILE A 135 -5.37 -2.77 7.41
CA ILE A 135 -4.74 -3.71 8.32
C ILE A 135 -5.48 -5.05 8.25
N ALA A 136 -4.73 -6.15 8.33
CA ALA A 136 -5.23 -7.48 8.64
C ALA A 136 -4.50 -8.03 9.86
N ASP A 137 -5.26 -8.31 10.93
CA ASP A 137 -4.74 -8.89 12.16
C ASP A 137 -5.87 -9.76 12.80
N PRO A 138 -5.88 -11.08 12.56
CA PRO A 138 -6.90 -12.00 13.06
C PRO A 138 -6.85 -12.18 14.59
N ALA A 139 -5.79 -11.73 15.27
CA ALA A 139 -5.75 -11.73 16.73
C ALA A 139 -6.64 -10.61 17.31
N ILE A 140 -6.93 -9.56 16.53
CA ILE A 140 -7.82 -8.46 16.90
C ILE A 140 -9.22 -8.68 16.30
N THR A 141 -9.34 -8.81 14.97
CA THR A 141 -10.61 -9.06 14.27
C THR A 141 -10.41 -9.96 13.05
N ASN A 142 -11.42 -10.78 12.73
CA ASN A 142 -11.44 -11.59 11.51
C ASN A 142 -11.94 -10.82 10.27
N THR A 143 -11.71 -9.51 10.25
CA THR A 143 -12.11 -8.59 9.17
C THR A 143 -10.96 -7.67 8.81
N PHE A 144 -10.97 -7.16 7.59
CA PHE A 144 -10.08 -6.05 7.22
C PHE A 144 -10.46 -4.81 8.03
N ARG A 145 -9.47 -4.00 8.39
CA ARG A 145 -9.67 -2.72 9.06
C ARG A 145 -9.08 -1.60 8.22
N ALA A 146 -9.73 -0.45 8.23
CA ALA A 146 -9.26 0.77 7.59
C ALA A 146 -8.86 1.78 8.67
N ARG A 147 -7.74 2.47 8.48
CA ARG A 147 -7.22 3.42 9.47
C ARG A 147 -6.62 4.65 8.81
N SER A 148 -6.88 5.81 9.39
CA SER A 148 -6.16 7.05 9.05
C SER A 148 -5.53 7.69 10.29
N TYR A 149 -4.45 8.42 10.03
CA TYR A 149 -3.67 9.18 11.01
C TYR A 149 -2.90 8.33 12.04
N ALA A 150 -2.32 8.95 13.05
CA ALA A 150 -1.47 8.29 14.03
C ALA A 150 -2.28 7.38 14.96
N ALA A 151 -1.78 6.16 15.21
CA ALA A 151 -2.37 5.16 16.10
C ALA A 151 -3.87 4.88 15.80
N ALA A 152 -4.59 4.22 16.72
CA ALA A 152 -6.01 3.88 16.58
C ALA A 152 -6.97 5.09 16.67
N GLU A 153 -6.52 6.30 16.31
CA GLU A 153 -7.30 7.54 16.45
C GLU A 153 -8.53 7.57 15.55
N GLU A 154 -8.43 7.05 14.33
CA GLU A 154 -9.57 6.88 13.41
C GLU A 154 -9.44 5.52 12.71
N GLU A 155 -10.06 4.50 13.31
CA GLU A 155 -10.14 3.13 12.79
C GLU A 155 -11.60 2.73 12.54
N THR A 156 -11.82 2.03 11.43
CA THR A 156 -13.10 1.41 11.10
C THR A 156 -12.89 -0.08 10.80
N ASP A 157 -13.64 -0.94 11.49
CA ASP A 157 -13.85 -2.33 11.06
C ASP A 157 -14.71 -2.32 9.79
N THR A 158 -14.15 -2.86 8.69
CA THR A 158 -14.79 -2.80 7.37
C THR A 158 -15.95 -3.79 7.23
N LEU A 159 -16.10 -4.74 8.16
CA LEU A 159 -17.01 -5.89 8.09
C LEU A 159 -16.74 -6.86 6.94
N VAL A 160 -15.72 -6.61 6.11
CA VAL A 160 -15.28 -7.53 5.07
C VAL A 160 -14.37 -8.57 5.72
N ALA A 161 -14.77 -9.84 5.65
CA ALA A 161 -14.06 -10.93 6.28
C ALA A 161 -12.64 -11.07 5.70
N LEU A 162 -11.69 -11.45 6.56
CA LEU A 162 -10.37 -11.87 6.08
C LEU A 162 -10.52 -13.20 5.34
N ASP A 163 -10.01 -13.25 4.12
CA ASP A 163 -9.88 -14.48 3.35
C ASP A 163 -8.62 -14.47 2.48
N THR A 164 -8.44 -15.53 1.68
CA THR A 164 -7.22 -15.73 0.87
C THR A 164 -7.40 -15.37 -0.60
N SER A 165 -8.57 -14.84 -0.96
CA SER A 165 -8.90 -14.38 -2.30
C SER A 165 -8.21 -13.04 -2.57
N PRO A 166 -7.89 -12.74 -3.84
CA PRO A 166 -7.44 -11.41 -4.20
C PRO A 166 -8.58 -10.40 -4.05
N HIS A 167 -8.28 -9.26 -3.44
CA HIS A 167 -9.18 -8.11 -3.34
C HIS A 167 -8.54 -6.86 -3.93
N THR A 168 -9.38 -5.94 -4.41
CA THR A 168 -8.96 -4.59 -4.79
C THR A 168 -9.10 -3.67 -3.58
N PHE A 169 -8.00 -3.08 -3.13
CA PHE A 169 -7.99 -2.09 -2.06
C PHE A 169 -7.74 -0.72 -2.64
N LYS A 170 -8.60 0.24 -2.32
CA LYS A 170 -8.47 1.61 -2.80
C LYS A 170 -8.61 2.62 -1.67
N ILE A 171 -7.78 3.64 -1.73
CA ILE A 171 -7.78 4.81 -0.86
C ILE A 171 -7.95 6.04 -1.76
N VAL A 172 -9.00 6.83 -1.51
CA VAL A 172 -9.19 8.14 -2.12
C VAL A 172 -8.97 9.18 -1.03
N TRP A 173 -7.84 9.86 -1.10
CA TRP A 173 -7.42 10.85 -0.10
C TRP A 173 -7.50 12.25 -0.69
N THR A 174 -8.31 13.09 -0.07
CA THR A 174 -8.47 14.51 -0.39
C THR A 174 -8.00 15.37 0.79
N SER A 175 -8.07 16.70 0.65
CA SER A 175 -7.75 17.60 1.75
C SER A 175 -8.70 17.51 2.96
N THR A 176 -9.88 16.92 2.79
CA THR A 176 -10.96 16.88 3.79
C THR A 176 -11.41 15.49 4.18
N SER A 177 -10.96 14.44 3.49
CA SER A 177 -11.38 13.08 3.78
C SER A 177 -10.42 12.03 3.25
N VAL A 178 -10.46 10.86 3.88
CA VAL A 178 -9.88 9.63 3.37
C VAL A 178 -11.02 8.61 3.22
N LEU A 179 -11.24 8.13 2.01
CA LEU A 179 -12.26 7.14 1.68
C LEU A 179 -11.57 5.81 1.40
N PHE A 180 -12.06 4.74 2.00
CA PHE A 180 -11.52 3.40 1.84
C PHE A 180 -12.51 2.51 1.11
N TYR A 181 -12.04 1.79 0.11
CA TYR A 181 -12.83 0.87 -0.68
C TYR A 181 -12.19 -0.52 -0.71
N ILE A 182 -13.03 -1.56 -0.65
CA ILE A 182 -12.65 -2.94 -0.93
C ILE A 182 -13.56 -3.43 -2.06
N ASP A 183 -12.98 -3.93 -3.15
CA ASP A 183 -13.70 -4.38 -4.35
C ASP A 183 -14.71 -3.34 -4.87
N ASP A 184 -14.26 -2.09 -4.96
CA ASP A 184 -15.05 -0.90 -5.35
C ASP A 184 -16.25 -0.55 -4.42
N VAL A 185 -16.39 -1.22 -3.28
CA VAL A 185 -17.39 -0.88 -2.25
C VAL A 185 -16.76 0.02 -1.19
N LEU A 186 -17.37 1.18 -0.93
CA LEU A 186 -16.96 2.09 0.14
C LEU A 186 -17.18 1.43 1.50
N VAL A 187 -16.10 1.18 2.24
CA VAL A 187 -16.13 0.52 3.56
C VAL A 187 -15.86 1.46 4.73
N ALA A 188 -15.19 2.59 4.50
CA ALA A 188 -14.96 3.59 5.53
C ALA A 188 -14.82 5.01 4.95
N THR A 189 -15.23 6.00 5.73
CA THR A 189 -15.02 7.43 5.45
C THR A 189 -14.45 8.06 6.70
N HIS A 190 -13.20 8.51 6.61
CA HIS A 190 -12.51 9.18 7.70
C HIS A 190 -12.36 10.66 7.35
N ALA A 191 -12.72 11.54 8.26
CA ALA A 191 -12.73 12.99 8.03
C ALA A 191 -12.31 13.80 9.27
N ALA A 192 -12.14 13.15 10.42
CA ALA A 192 -11.69 13.83 11.62
C ALA A 192 -10.16 14.05 11.59
N GLN A 193 -9.40 13.06 11.13
CA GLN A 193 -7.95 13.05 11.12
C GLN A 193 -7.42 12.73 9.72
N VAL A 194 -7.48 13.73 8.84
CA VAL A 194 -6.98 13.63 7.47
C VAL A 194 -5.48 13.93 7.47
N PRO A 195 -4.62 13.00 6.97
CA PRO A 195 -3.20 13.29 6.84
C PRO A 195 -2.98 14.55 6.00
N ASN A 196 -2.04 15.40 6.42
CA ASN A 196 -1.73 16.68 5.78
C ASN A 196 -0.26 16.83 5.39
N ILE A 197 0.45 15.71 5.32
CA ILE A 197 1.85 15.61 4.93
C ILE A 197 2.01 14.57 3.83
N PRO A 198 3.06 14.63 3.00
CA PRO A 198 3.27 13.63 1.97
C PRO A 198 3.47 12.21 2.53
N LEU A 199 2.85 11.24 1.89
CA LEU A 199 2.84 9.82 2.27
C LEU A 199 3.46 8.95 1.18
N VAL A 200 4.11 7.85 1.55
CA VAL A 200 4.68 6.87 0.62
C VAL A 200 3.84 5.60 0.61
N THR A 201 3.87 4.86 -0.51
CA THR A 201 3.30 3.52 -0.49
C THR A 201 4.14 2.58 0.36
N THR A 202 3.50 1.81 1.22
CA THR A 202 4.11 0.75 2.02
C THR A 202 3.24 -0.50 1.95
N TYR A 203 3.89 -1.65 1.84
CA TYR A 203 3.32 -2.96 2.14
C TYR A 203 4.20 -3.61 3.19
N LEU A 204 3.62 -4.16 4.24
CA LEU A 204 4.33 -4.84 5.31
C LEU A 204 3.52 -6.04 5.80
N ILE A 205 4.20 -7.17 6.02
CA ILE A 205 3.63 -8.38 6.63
C ILE A 205 4.59 -8.92 7.69
N ARG A 206 4.03 -9.49 8.75
CA ARG A 206 4.71 -10.18 9.85
C ARG A 206 4.04 -11.51 10.12
N THR A 207 4.83 -12.47 10.57
CA THR A 207 4.33 -13.75 11.06
C THR A 207 4.21 -13.74 12.57
N GLU A 208 3.05 -14.16 13.08
CA GLU A 208 2.79 -14.31 14.52
C GLU A 208 2.98 -15.77 14.97
N ALA A 209 3.47 -16.62 14.08
CA ALA A 209 3.78 -18.04 14.31
C ALA A 209 5.10 -18.43 13.67
N ALA A 210 5.66 -19.58 14.07
CA ALA A 210 6.86 -20.14 13.43
C ALA A 210 6.52 -20.78 12.06
N ALA A 211 6.03 -19.97 11.12
CA ALA A 211 5.62 -20.37 9.79
C ALA A 211 5.74 -19.20 8.80
N GLU A 212 6.16 -19.48 7.56
CA GLU A 212 6.18 -18.50 6.48
C GLU A 212 4.78 -17.98 6.16
N LYS A 213 4.66 -16.66 5.99
CA LYS A 213 3.45 -15.96 5.57
C LYS A 213 3.75 -15.16 4.31
N ILE A 214 2.74 -15.00 3.46
CA ILE A 214 2.90 -14.39 2.15
C ILE A 214 1.78 -13.38 1.92
N MET A 215 2.17 -12.16 1.62
CA MET A 215 1.33 -11.17 0.96
C MET A 215 1.70 -11.15 -0.53
N ARG A 216 0.73 -11.41 -1.39
CA ARG A 216 0.91 -11.40 -2.85
C ARG A 216 0.32 -10.13 -3.42
N VAL A 217 1.15 -9.26 -3.99
CA VAL A 217 0.75 -7.97 -4.58
C VAL A 217 0.82 -8.07 -6.09
N CYS A 218 -0.30 -7.79 -6.76
CA CYS A 218 -0.43 -7.91 -8.21
C CYS A 218 -0.01 -6.65 -8.95
N CYS A 219 -0.55 -5.51 -8.52
CA CYS A 219 -0.36 -4.24 -9.19
C CYS A 219 -0.63 -3.10 -8.22
N LEU A 220 -0.03 -1.95 -8.50
CA LEU A 220 -0.31 -0.71 -7.83
C LEU A 220 -0.59 0.36 -8.89
N HIS A 221 -1.60 1.18 -8.61
CA HIS A 221 -1.97 2.34 -9.40
C HIS A 221 -2.11 3.52 -8.44
N VAL A 222 -1.44 4.64 -8.78
CA VAL A 222 -1.57 5.88 -8.04
C VAL A 222 -1.86 7.00 -9.01
N GLU A 223 -2.94 7.74 -8.77
CA GLU A 223 -3.35 8.91 -9.55
C GLU A 223 -3.41 10.14 -8.64
N LEU A 224 -2.81 11.24 -9.11
CA LEU A 224 -2.93 12.58 -8.53
C LEU A 224 -3.78 13.43 -9.48
N SER A 225 -4.83 14.08 -8.98
CA SER A 225 -5.79 14.89 -9.76
C SER A 225 -6.37 16.05 -8.96
#